data_AF-A0A1C5QKP0-F1
#
_entry.id   AF-A0A1C5QKP0-F1
#
_cell.length_a   1.000
_cell.length_b   1.000
_cell.length_c   1.000
_cell.angle_alpha   90.00
_cell.angle_beta   90.00
_cell.angle_gamma   90.00
#
_symmetry.space_group_name_H-M   'P 1'
#
loop_
_entity.id
_entity.type
_entity.pdbx_description
1 polymer ?
#
loop_
_entity_poly.entity_id
_entity_poly.type
_entity_poly.pdbx_seq_one_letter_code
_entity_poly.pdbx_strand_id
1 'polypeptide(L)'
;MTSAIKTCNDNGVYLSQFFRVISEKDNPDIYQVAKDSEYFIGAVHENEVENGKQLVKMLLDKGDRNIGLIGWEQGDATWLGRWEGYKAGIEEWNKENPDDQAKLSEPQYAGTSSDGGSKAAEALMSADDTIDALIPAGGGGDPLQGAIAAVERAGKVDEIDVVSTDFLPDLGERLENGSMAGESGGHFCDPLYAFLMVYNAIKGNYTDIAGNFVDVEFPYLYVSSPEDYEAYEKYFVDQLPYTNEEIVEISEMSLEDMIAKAQSLSIEDAAARAGK
;
A
#
# COMPACT_ATOMS: atom_id res chain seq x y z
N MET A 1 -3.08 15.77 11.31
CA MET A 1 -2.11 16.53 10.48
C MET A 1 -2.12 18.03 10.76
N THR A 2 -3.27 18.73 10.79
CA THR A 2 -3.37 20.18 11.04
C THR A 2 -2.51 20.71 12.21
N SER A 3 -2.55 20.03 13.37
CA SER A 3 -1.75 20.42 14.54
C SER A 3 -0.24 20.35 14.27
N ALA A 4 0.22 19.35 13.53
CA ALA A 4 1.63 19.17 13.18
C ALA A 4 2.09 20.28 12.24
N ILE A 5 1.36 20.54 11.14
CA ILE A 5 1.68 21.62 10.20
C ILE A 5 1.71 22.97 10.92
N LYS A 6 0.71 23.27 11.75
CA LYS A 6 0.66 24.53 12.50
C LYS A 6 1.86 24.66 13.45
N THR A 7 2.20 23.61 14.19
CA THR A 7 3.33 23.64 15.13
C THR A 7 4.65 23.84 14.39
N CYS A 8 4.82 23.17 13.25
CA CYS A 8 5.97 23.33 12.38
C CYS A 8 6.09 24.77 11.83
N ASN A 9 4.98 25.34 11.34
CA ASN A 9 4.94 26.74 10.89
C ASN A 9 5.31 27.72 12.01
N ASP A 10 4.71 27.57 13.20
CA ASP A 10 4.93 28.47 14.33
C ASP A 10 6.40 28.46 14.81
N ASN A 11 7.16 27.40 14.51
CA ASN A 11 8.54 27.21 14.98
C ASN A 11 9.58 27.20 13.86
N GLY A 12 9.16 27.39 12.61
CA GLY A 12 10.03 27.34 11.44
C GLY A 12 10.73 26.00 11.21
N VAL A 13 10.00 24.91 11.40
CA VAL A 13 10.51 23.54 11.28
C VAL A 13 9.89 22.86 10.07
N TYR A 14 10.73 22.38 9.14
CA TYR A 14 10.26 21.64 7.97
C TYR A 14 9.58 20.31 8.34
N LEU A 15 8.54 19.97 7.58
CA LEU A 15 7.70 18.78 7.76
C LEU A 15 7.43 18.11 6.40
N SER A 16 7.56 16.81 6.36
CA SER A 16 7.04 15.94 5.31
C SER A 16 6.19 14.83 5.94
N GLN A 17 5.29 14.26 5.16
CA GLN A 17 4.45 13.13 5.53
C GLN A 17 4.82 11.90 4.70
N PHE A 18 4.57 10.70 5.21
CA PHE A 18 4.70 9.45 4.44
C PHE A 18 3.48 8.53 4.67
N PHE A 19 3.26 7.53 3.79
CA PHE A 19 2.17 6.54 3.74
C PHE A 19 0.74 7.07 3.52
N ARG A 20 0.54 8.38 3.62
CA ARG A 20 -0.79 8.99 3.54
C ARG A 20 -0.70 10.30 2.79
N VAL A 21 -1.71 10.57 1.96
CA VAL A 21 -1.91 11.87 1.31
C VAL A 21 -2.84 12.75 2.15
N ILE A 22 -2.74 14.07 1.97
CA ILE A 22 -3.79 15.00 2.39
C ILE A 22 -4.70 15.22 1.18
N SER A 23 -5.89 14.63 1.17
CA SER A 23 -6.82 14.74 0.03
C SER A 23 -7.38 16.15 -0.08
N GLU A 24 -7.21 16.82 -1.23
CA GLU A 24 -7.84 18.13 -1.51
C GLU A 24 -9.37 18.03 -1.44
N LYS A 25 -9.93 16.91 -1.90
CA LYS A 25 -11.36 16.67 -1.98
C LYS A 25 -11.96 16.30 -0.62
N ASP A 26 -11.32 15.36 0.09
CA ASP A 26 -11.89 14.77 1.32
C ASP A 26 -11.45 15.50 2.58
N ASN A 27 -10.33 16.23 2.51
CA ASN A 27 -9.79 17.02 3.63
C ASN A 27 -9.41 18.45 3.20
N PRO A 28 -10.32 19.23 2.57
CA PRO A 28 -10.01 20.54 2.00
C PRO A 28 -9.43 21.52 3.01
N ASP A 29 -9.89 21.49 4.26
CA ASP A 29 -9.39 22.38 5.31
C ASP A 29 -7.94 22.06 5.70
N ILE A 30 -7.59 20.76 5.76
CA ILE A 30 -6.21 20.33 6.06
C ILE A 30 -5.30 20.62 4.87
N TYR A 31 -5.80 20.36 3.66
CA TYR A 31 -5.11 20.64 2.41
C TYR A 31 -4.77 22.14 2.30
N GLN A 32 -5.71 23.01 2.62
CA GLN A 32 -5.47 24.46 2.61
C GLN A 32 -4.39 24.87 3.63
N VAL A 33 -4.42 24.29 4.84
CA VAL A 33 -3.36 24.52 5.85
C VAL A 33 -1.99 24.04 5.39
N ALA A 34 -1.92 22.91 4.69
CA ALA A 34 -0.69 22.40 4.07
C ALA A 34 -0.20 23.33 2.96
N LYS A 35 -1.10 23.78 2.07
CA LYS A 35 -0.81 24.68 0.97
C LYS A 35 -0.30 26.04 1.43
N ASP A 36 -0.85 26.59 2.51
CA ASP A 36 -0.44 27.89 3.07
C ASP A 36 0.87 27.82 3.89
N SER A 37 1.41 26.62 4.12
CA SER A 37 2.61 26.42 4.93
C SER A 37 3.89 26.67 4.13
N GLU A 38 4.79 27.49 4.69
CA GLU A 38 6.17 27.64 4.19
C GLU A 38 7.08 26.45 4.57
N TYR A 39 6.59 25.54 5.42
CA TYR A 39 7.39 24.48 6.06
C TYR A 39 6.89 23.06 5.77
N PHE A 40 5.68 22.88 5.24
CA PHE A 40 5.18 21.59 4.79
C PHE A 40 5.61 21.34 3.36
N ILE A 41 6.57 20.44 3.17
CA ILE A 41 7.19 20.18 1.87
C ILE A 41 6.31 19.29 1.00
N GLY A 42 5.58 18.37 1.62
CA GLY A 42 4.77 17.41 0.88
C GLY A 42 4.58 16.07 1.57
N ALA A 43 4.02 15.13 0.81
CA ALA A 43 3.78 13.76 1.24
C ALA A 43 4.41 12.77 0.25
N VAL A 44 4.93 11.66 0.76
CA VAL A 44 5.25 10.46 -0.02
C VAL A 44 4.18 9.43 0.30
N HIS A 45 3.54 8.86 -0.71
CA HIS A 45 2.46 7.90 -0.50
C HIS A 45 2.21 7.14 -1.79
N GLU A 46 1.43 6.08 -1.69
CA GLU A 46 1.11 5.23 -2.81
C GLU A 46 -0.28 5.56 -3.37
N ASN A 47 -0.60 4.91 -4.48
CA ASN A 47 -1.90 5.03 -5.12
C ASN A 47 -2.83 3.91 -4.64
N GLU A 48 -3.64 4.20 -3.64
CA GLU A 48 -4.47 3.18 -2.99
C GLU A 48 -5.62 2.68 -3.87
N VAL A 49 -6.12 3.50 -4.79
CA VAL A 49 -7.13 3.07 -5.76
C VAL A 49 -6.52 2.10 -6.75
N GLU A 50 -5.34 2.41 -7.28
CA GLU A 50 -4.63 1.51 -8.20
C GLU A 50 -4.21 0.21 -7.50
N ASN A 51 -3.70 0.30 -6.27
CA ASN A 51 -3.37 -0.85 -5.44
C ASN A 51 -4.59 -1.78 -5.26
N GLY A 52 -5.74 -1.22 -4.91
CA GLY A 52 -6.98 -1.98 -4.79
C GLY A 52 -7.33 -2.69 -6.10
N LYS A 53 -7.24 -1.97 -7.23
CA LYS A 53 -7.50 -2.54 -8.55
C LYS A 53 -6.56 -3.69 -8.89
N GLN A 54 -5.26 -3.57 -8.60
CA GLN A 54 -4.28 -4.60 -8.88
C GLN A 54 -4.49 -5.85 -8.01
N LEU A 55 -4.76 -5.69 -6.71
CA LEU A 55 -5.03 -6.83 -5.81
C LEU A 55 -6.27 -7.63 -6.22
N VAL A 56 -7.38 -6.96 -6.56
CA VAL A 56 -8.56 -7.70 -7.05
C VAL A 56 -8.28 -8.35 -8.41
N LYS A 57 -7.50 -7.70 -9.28
CA LYS A 57 -7.08 -8.27 -10.55
C LYS A 57 -6.29 -9.56 -10.36
N MET A 58 -5.40 -9.64 -9.37
CA MET A 58 -4.65 -10.88 -9.07
C MET A 58 -5.58 -12.06 -8.80
N LEU A 59 -6.60 -11.86 -7.97
CA LEU A 59 -7.61 -12.89 -7.67
C LEU A 59 -8.42 -13.26 -8.93
N LEU A 60 -8.86 -12.26 -9.70
CA LEU A 60 -9.61 -12.49 -10.93
C LEU A 60 -8.83 -13.30 -11.97
N ASP A 61 -7.54 -12.98 -12.14
CA ASP A 61 -6.61 -13.71 -13.02
C ASP A 61 -6.38 -15.16 -12.54
N LYS A 62 -6.47 -15.42 -11.23
CA LYS A 62 -6.37 -16.76 -10.64
C LYS A 62 -7.67 -17.57 -10.70
N GLY A 63 -8.80 -16.90 -10.95
CA GLY A 63 -10.09 -17.55 -11.19
C GLY A 63 -11.16 -17.27 -10.15
N ASP A 64 -10.86 -16.46 -9.13
CA ASP A 64 -11.81 -16.16 -8.05
C ASP A 64 -12.92 -15.24 -8.52
N ARG A 65 -14.16 -15.52 -8.09
CA ARG A 65 -15.36 -14.77 -8.52
C ARG A 65 -16.22 -14.32 -7.36
N ASN A 66 -16.01 -14.82 -6.15
CA ASN A 66 -16.77 -14.46 -4.97
C ASN A 66 -15.85 -14.02 -3.84
N ILE A 67 -15.61 -12.71 -3.80
CA ILE A 67 -14.52 -12.13 -3.03
C ILE A 67 -15.07 -11.42 -1.78
N GLY A 68 -14.62 -11.85 -0.60
CA GLY A 68 -14.96 -11.23 0.68
C GLY A 68 -14.03 -10.10 1.06
N LEU A 69 -14.58 -9.01 1.59
CA LEU A 69 -13.82 -7.84 2.06
C LEU A 69 -13.80 -7.77 3.58
N ILE A 70 -12.62 -7.59 4.16
CA ILE A 70 -12.44 -7.35 5.60
C ILE A 70 -11.72 -6.01 5.77
N GLY A 71 -12.46 -4.98 6.20
CA GLY A 71 -11.93 -3.63 6.38
C GLY A 71 -11.40 -3.36 7.79
N TRP A 72 -10.66 -2.28 7.98
CA TRP A 72 -10.28 -1.79 9.31
C TRP A 72 -11.46 -1.14 10.04
N GLU A 73 -11.50 0.18 10.04
CA GLU A 73 -12.49 1.02 10.69
C GLU A 73 -13.27 1.78 9.63
N GLN A 74 -14.53 2.09 9.93
CA GLN A 74 -15.33 2.91 9.03
C GLN A 74 -14.71 4.31 8.91
N GLY A 75 -14.54 4.78 7.67
CA GLY A 75 -14.02 6.12 7.39
C GLY A 75 -12.50 6.21 7.29
N ASP A 76 -11.75 5.12 7.41
CA ASP A 76 -10.31 5.14 7.15
C ASP A 76 -10.04 5.41 5.65
N ALA A 77 -9.30 6.49 5.35
CA ALA A 77 -9.12 6.97 3.98
C ALA A 77 -8.33 5.99 3.10
N THR A 78 -7.32 5.32 3.66
CA THR A 78 -6.51 4.33 2.95
C THR A 78 -7.38 3.13 2.55
N TRP A 79 -8.13 2.58 3.51
CA TRP A 79 -9.08 1.49 3.24
C TRP A 79 -10.14 1.90 2.20
N LEU A 80 -10.71 3.09 2.31
CA LEU A 80 -11.71 3.57 1.37
C LEU A 80 -11.17 3.72 -0.05
N GLY A 81 -9.92 4.16 -0.22
CA GLY A 81 -9.23 4.22 -1.51
C GLY A 81 -9.07 2.83 -2.13
N ARG A 82 -8.60 1.85 -1.35
CA ARG A 82 -8.50 0.45 -1.82
C ARG A 82 -9.84 -0.14 -2.17
N TRP A 83 -10.88 0.12 -1.37
CA TRP A 83 -12.23 -0.33 -1.65
C TRP A 83 -12.81 0.27 -2.94
N GLU A 84 -12.52 1.55 -3.22
CA GLU A 84 -12.82 2.14 -4.52
C GLU A 84 -12.13 1.38 -5.66
N GLY A 85 -10.83 1.08 -5.50
CA GLY A 85 -10.05 0.26 -6.43
C GLY A 85 -10.64 -1.14 -6.67
N TYR A 86 -10.97 -1.87 -5.61
CA TYR A 86 -11.60 -3.20 -5.70
C TYR A 86 -12.88 -3.15 -6.53
N LYS A 87 -13.76 -2.18 -6.26
CA LYS A 87 -15.02 -2.01 -7.00
C LYS A 87 -14.77 -1.70 -8.48
N ALA A 88 -13.81 -0.80 -8.76
CA ALA A 88 -13.46 -0.45 -10.13
C ALA A 88 -12.90 -1.65 -10.91
N GLY A 89 -12.04 -2.47 -10.29
CA GLY A 89 -11.51 -3.68 -10.90
C GLY A 89 -12.58 -4.71 -11.23
N ILE A 90 -13.57 -4.91 -10.36
CA ILE A 90 -14.73 -5.79 -10.64
C ILE A 90 -15.61 -5.24 -11.74
N GLU A 91 -15.89 -3.94 -11.75
CA GLU A 91 -16.69 -3.31 -12.81
C GLU A 91 -16.03 -3.48 -14.17
N GLU A 92 -14.72 -3.25 -14.25
CA GLU A 92 -13.92 -3.45 -15.45
C GLU A 92 -13.94 -4.92 -15.91
N TRP A 93 -13.66 -5.85 -15.01
CA TRP A 93 -13.69 -7.29 -15.31
C TRP A 93 -15.05 -7.74 -15.82
N ASN A 94 -16.13 -7.38 -15.12
CA ASN A 94 -17.49 -7.81 -15.48
C ASN A 94 -17.98 -7.22 -16.81
N LYS A 95 -17.48 -6.04 -17.17
CA LYS A 95 -17.75 -5.41 -18.46
C LYS A 95 -17.04 -6.14 -19.59
N GLU A 96 -15.81 -6.59 -19.36
CA GLU A 96 -15.00 -7.32 -20.33
C GLU A 96 -15.37 -8.81 -20.43
N ASN A 97 -15.93 -9.38 -19.35
CA ASN A 97 -16.26 -10.80 -19.18
C ASN A 97 -17.73 -10.99 -18.78
N PRO A 98 -18.70 -10.73 -19.69
CA PRO A 98 -20.13 -10.80 -19.36
C PRO A 98 -20.63 -12.19 -18.96
N ASP A 99 -19.94 -13.26 -19.38
CA ASP A 99 -20.28 -14.65 -19.08
C ASP A 99 -19.50 -15.23 -17.88
N ASP A 100 -18.59 -14.45 -17.29
CA ASP A 100 -17.71 -14.86 -16.19
C ASP A 100 -17.59 -13.73 -15.15
N GLN A 101 -18.73 -13.41 -14.54
CA GLN A 101 -18.84 -12.27 -13.62
C GLN A 101 -18.32 -12.61 -12.22
N ALA A 102 -17.63 -11.65 -11.63
CA ALA A 102 -17.20 -11.65 -10.24
C ALA A 102 -18.06 -10.70 -9.38
N LYS A 103 -18.10 -10.95 -8.07
CA LYS A 103 -18.79 -10.13 -7.07
C LYS A 103 -17.88 -9.88 -5.86
N LEU A 104 -18.11 -8.74 -5.22
CA LEU A 104 -17.52 -8.38 -3.93
C LEU A 104 -18.58 -8.37 -2.84
N SER A 105 -18.23 -8.82 -1.64
CA SER A 105 -19.03 -8.57 -0.45
C SER A 105 -18.98 -7.10 -0.04
N GLU A 106 -19.95 -6.67 0.77
CA GLU A 106 -19.74 -5.48 1.59
C GLU A 106 -18.64 -5.75 2.65
N PRO A 107 -17.84 -4.74 3.04
CA PRO A 107 -16.80 -4.92 4.04
C PRO A 107 -17.32 -5.36 5.41
N GLN A 108 -16.72 -6.40 5.98
CA GLN A 108 -16.78 -6.69 7.41
C GLN A 108 -15.69 -5.89 8.12
N TYR A 109 -16.05 -4.92 8.95
CA TYR A 109 -15.08 -4.09 9.68
C TYR A 109 -14.55 -4.83 10.91
N ALA A 110 -13.24 -5.11 10.90
CA ALA A 110 -12.53 -5.90 11.90
C ALA A 110 -11.70 -5.05 12.88
N GLY A 111 -11.67 -3.74 12.69
CA GLY A 111 -10.68 -2.86 13.33
C GLY A 111 -9.27 -3.29 12.93
N THR A 112 -8.28 -3.06 13.81
CA THR A 112 -6.87 -3.31 13.51
C THR A 112 -6.31 -4.57 14.20
N SER A 113 -7.18 -5.54 14.53
CA SER A 113 -6.80 -6.69 15.38
C SER A 113 -6.94 -8.04 14.67
N SER A 114 -6.09 -8.99 15.07
CA SER A 114 -6.15 -10.39 14.58
C SER A 114 -7.44 -11.09 14.99
N ASP A 115 -7.93 -10.89 16.21
CA ASP A 115 -9.22 -11.45 16.64
C ASP A 115 -10.39 -10.92 15.79
N GLY A 116 -10.37 -9.62 15.47
CA GLY A 116 -11.33 -9.00 14.55
C GLY A 116 -11.26 -9.61 13.15
N GLY A 117 -10.07 -9.71 12.57
CA GLY A 117 -9.88 -10.30 11.24
C GLY A 117 -10.33 -11.76 11.16
N SER A 118 -10.01 -12.55 12.19
CA SER A 118 -10.46 -13.94 12.30
C SER A 118 -11.98 -14.06 12.34
N LYS A 119 -12.65 -13.26 13.16
CA LYS A 119 -14.12 -13.27 13.26
C LYS A 119 -14.80 -12.82 11.97
N ALA A 120 -14.23 -11.83 11.29
CA ALA A 120 -14.73 -11.35 10.01
C ALA A 120 -14.61 -12.43 8.92
N ALA A 121 -13.46 -13.11 8.82
CA ALA A 121 -13.27 -14.23 7.90
C ALA A 121 -14.23 -15.39 8.18
N GLU A 122 -14.36 -15.80 9.45
CA GLU A 122 -15.32 -16.84 9.86
C GLU A 122 -16.76 -16.46 9.51
N ALA A 123 -17.14 -15.20 9.73
CA ALA A 123 -18.48 -14.69 9.39
C ALA A 123 -18.75 -14.73 7.88
N LEU A 124 -17.78 -14.31 7.06
CA LEU A 124 -17.87 -14.35 5.59
C LEU A 124 -18.01 -15.80 5.09
N MET A 125 -17.09 -16.69 5.51
CA MET A 125 -17.12 -18.10 5.14
C MET A 125 -18.38 -18.84 5.60
N SER A 126 -18.98 -18.41 6.72
CA SER A 126 -20.23 -19.00 7.23
C SER A 126 -21.47 -18.47 6.53
N ALA A 127 -21.42 -17.24 6.01
CA ALA A 127 -22.55 -16.58 5.36
C ALA A 127 -22.70 -16.99 3.88
N ASP A 128 -21.60 -17.31 3.21
CA ASP A 128 -21.57 -17.75 1.81
C ASP A 128 -20.54 -18.88 1.67
N ASP A 129 -21.02 -20.12 1.43
CA ASP A 129 -20.16 -21.29 1.29
C ASP A 129 -19.47 -21.37 -0.07
N THR A 130 -19.83 -20.49 -1.01
CA THR A 130 -19.19 -20.38 -2.33
C THR A 130 -18.19 -19.22 -2.38
N ILE A 131 -17.78 -18.66 -1.23
CA ILE A 131 -16.71 -17.67 -1.18
C ILE A 131 -15.38 -18.35 -1.54
N ASP A 132 -14.64 -17.76 -2.47
CA ASP A 132 -13.40 -18.33 -3.03
C ASP A 132 -12.19 -17.42 -2.83
N ALA A 133 -12.40 -16.17 -2.36
CA ALA A 133 -11.28 -15.33 -1.95
C ALA A 133 -11.62 -14.36 -0.81
N LEU A 134 -10.59 -13.91 -0.10
CA LEU A 134 -10.66 -12.87 0.91
C LEU A 134 -9.62 -11.77 0.65
N ILE A 135 -10.01 -10.52 0.85
CA ILE A 135 -9.12 -9.36 0.90
C ILE A 135 -9.22 -8.71 2.28
N PRO A 136 -8.35 -9.10 3.23
CA PRO A 136 -8.17 -8.38 4.47
C PRO A 136 -7.42 -7.07 4.29
N ALA A 137 -7.80 -6.05 5.06
CA ALA A 137 -7.06 -4.81 5.14
C ALA A 137 -5.68 -5.06 5.78
N GLY A 138 -4.62 -4.85 5.02
CA GLY A 138 -3.24 -4.69 5.51
C GLY A 138 -2.77 -3.23 5.40
N GLY A 139 -1.53 -2.87 5.72
CA GLY A 139 -1.13 -1.45 5.88
C GLY A 139 -1.03 -0.99 7.35
N GLY A 140 -1.09 -1.93 8.31
CA GLY A 140 -1.16 -1.66 9.75
C GLY A 140 -2.20 -2.50 10.52
N GLY A 141 -1.84 -2.93 11.73
CA GLY A 141 -2.66 -3.84 12.53
C GLY A 141 -2.61 -5.28 12.02
N ASP A 142 -3.36 -6.17 12.69
CA ASP A 142 -3.28 -7.61 12.43
C ASP A 142 -4.52 -8.31 11.78
N PRO A 143 -5.47 -7.66 11.08
CA PRO A 143 -6.63 -8.37 10.52
C PRO A 143 -6.25 -9.49 9.54
N LEU A 144 -5.21 -9.27 8.73
CA LEU A 144 -4.69 -10.24 7.78
C LEU A 144 -4.29 -11.56 8.46
N GLN A 145 -3.46 -11.50 9.51
CA GLN A 145 -3.01 -12.68 10.24
C GLN A 145 -4.18 -13.41 10.89
N GLY A 146 -5.19 -12.66 11.36
CA GLY A 146 -6.45 -13.22 11.83
C GLY A 146 -7.22 -13.99 10.77
N ALA A 147 -7.38 -13.40 9.58
CA ALA A 147 -8.09 -13.99 8.46
C ALA A 147 -7.39 -15.25 7.94
N ILE A 148 -6.07 -15.20 7.74
CA ILE A 148 -5.28 -16.37 7.31
C ILE A 148 -5.44 -17.51 8.31
N ALA A 149 -5.26 -17.23 9.61
CA ALA A 149 -5.42 -18.25 10.64
C ALA A 149 -6.84 -18.85 10.68
N ALA A 150 -7.87 -18.09 10.32
CA ALA A 150 -9.24 -18.61 10.22
C ALA A 150 -9.41 -19.55 9.03
N VAL A 151 -8.88 -19.19 7.86
CA VAL A 151 -8.89 -20.05 6.65
C VAL A 151 -8.11 -21.35 6.89
N GLU A 152 -6.91 -21.25 7.49
CA GLU A 152 -6.09 -22.40 7.88
C GLU A 152 -6.82 -23.33 8.85
N ARG A 153 -7.42 -22.78 9.93
CA ARG A 153 -8.19 -23.57 10.90
C ARG A 153 -9.42 -24.24 10.27
N ALA A 154 -10.03 -23.60 9.29
CA ALA A 154 -11.15 -24.17 8.54
C ALA A 154 -10.72 -25.27 7.56
N GLY A 155 -9.41 -25.42 7.30
CA GLY A 155 -8.88 -26.35 6.31
C GLY A 155 -9.19 -25.94 4.89
N LYS A 156 -9.33 -24.63 4.62
CA LYS A 156 -9.77 -24.05 3.35
C LYS A 156 -8.67 -23.36 2.54
N VAL A 157 -7.39 -23.64 2.85
CA VAL A 157 -6.25 -23.04 2.16
C VAL A 157 -6.28 -23.32 0.64
N ASP A 158 -6.70 -24.52 0.24
CA ASP A 158 -6.81 -24.88 -1.19
C ASP A 158 -8.12 -24.38 -1.86
N GLU A 159 -9.01 -23.71 -1.12
CA GLU A 159 -10.34 -23.28 -1.57
C GLU A 159 -10.54 -21.77 -1.52
N ILE A 160 -9.75 -21.04 -0.72
CA ILE A 160 -9.90 -19.61 -0.49
C ILE A 160 -8.55 -18.92 -0.67
N ASP A 161 -8.42 -18.18 -1.77
CA ASP A 161 -7.27 -17.34 -2.01
C ASP A 161 -7.32 -16.09 -1.11
N VAL A 162 -6.17 -15.70 -0.57
CA VAL A 162 -6.05 -14.50 0.28
C VAL A 162 -5.05 -13.55 -0.35
N VAL A 163 -5.46 -12.29 -0.55
CA VAL A 163 -4.55 -11.21 -0.93
C VAL A 163 -4.68 -10.02 0.02
N SER A 164 -3.59 -9.27 0.20
CA SER A 164 -3.57 -8.11 1.09
C SER A 164 -2.46 -7.13 0.69
N THR A 165 -2.35 -6.03 1.43
CA THR A 165 -1.20 -5.11 1.40
C THR A 165 -0.32 -5.32 2.64
N ASP A 166 0.95 -4.93 2.53
CA ASP A 166 2.07 -5.12 3.46
C ASP A 166 2.63 -6.53 3.48
N PHE A 167 3.83 -6.67 2.89
CA PHE A 167 4.55 -7.94 2.84
C PHE A 167 4.76 -8.55 4.22
N LEU A 168 4.15 -9.71 4.43
CA LEU A 168 4.38 -10.52 5.62
C LEU A 168 5.85 -10.96 5.70
N PRO A 169 6.45 -11.04 6.91
CA PRO A 169 7.80 -11.57 7.09
C PRO A 169 7.95 -13.02 6.61
N ASP A 170 6.86 -13.78 6.58
CA ASP A 170 6.78 -15.18 6.13
C ASP A 170 6.06 -15.33 4.78
N LEU A 171 5.92 -14.25 3.99
CA LEU A 171 5.18 -14.25 2.72
C LEU A 171 5.64 -15.35 1.76
N GLY A 172 6.95 -15.59 1.63
CA GLY A 172 7.50 -16.66 0.79
C GLY A 172 6.96 -18.05 1.16
N GLU A 173 7.01 -18.41 2.45
CA GLU A 173 6.48 -19.69 2.94
C GLU A 173 4.97 -19.80 2.71
N ARG A 174 4.23 -18.69 2.80
CA ARG A 174 2.77 -18.63 2.62
C ARG A 174 2.34 -18.76 1.17
N LEU A 175 3.11 -18.19 0.24
CA LEU A 175 2.91 -18.38 -1.19
C LEU A 175 3.18 -19.83 -1.59
N GLU A 176 4.22 -20.46 -1.02
CA GLU A 176 4.53 -21.88 -1.28
C GLU A 176 3.45 -22.83 -0.77
N ASN A 177 2.88 -22.53 0.40
CA ASN A 177 1.87 -23.39 1.04
C ASN A 177 0.42 -23.03 0.68
N GLY A 178 0.20 -21.98 -0.13
CA GLY A 178 -1.11 -21.52 -0.60
C GLY A 178 -1.90 -20.65 0.37
N SER A 179 -1.43 -20.43 1.60
CA SER A 179 -2.15 -19.59 2.58
C SER A 179 -2.19 -18.09 2.22
N MET A 180 -1.40 -17.68 1.23
CA MET A 180 -1.49 -16.39 0.55
C MET A 180 -1.43 -16.60 -0.96
N ALA A 181 -2.27 -15.88 -1.69
CA ALA A 181 -2.30 -15.86 -3.16
C ALA A 181 -1.48 -14.70 -3.75
N GLY A 182 -1.19 -13.67 -2.95
CA GLY A 182 -0.37 -12.53 -3.34
C GLY A 182 -0.51 -11.35 -2.40
N GLU A 183 0.45 -10.45 -2.42
CA GLU A 183 0.40 -9.19 -1.65
C GLU A 183 0.94 -8.02 -2.47
N SER A 184 0.55 -6.82 -2.06
CA SER A 184 1.23 -5.59 -2.43
C SER A 184 2.07 -5.06 -1.26
N GLY A 185 3.19 -4.39 -1.54
CA GLY A 185 4.09 -3.92 -0.50
C GLY A 185 5.29 -3.12 -1.02
N GLY A 186 6.41 -3.15 -0.30
CA GLY A 186 7.68 -2.56 -0.75
C GLY A 186 7.83 -1.04 -0.54
N HIS A 187 6.80 -0.35 -0.07
CA HIS A 187 6.77 1.10 0.21
C HIS A 187 7.49 1.49 1.52
N PHE A 188 8.28 0.60 2.13
CA PHE A 188 9.10 0.94 3.30
C PHE A 188 10.17 2.01 3.00
N CYS A 189 10.35 2.36 1.73
CA CYS A 189 11.19 3.47 1.28
C CYS A 189 10.52 4.85 1.37
N ASP A 190 9.21 4.96 1.62
CA ASP A 190 8.56 6.27 1.76
C ASP A 190 9.24 7.17 2.82
N PRO A 191 9.60 6.66 4.01
CA PRO A 191 10.27 7.48 5.02
C PRO A 191 11.64 7.97 4.57
N LEU A 192 12.35 7.24 3.70
CA LEU A 192 13.62 7.69 3.13
C LEU A 192 13.40 8.94 2.26
N TYR A 193 12.46 8.90 1.34
CA TYR A 193 12.18 10.04 0.46
C TYR A 193 11.59 11.22 1.23
N ALA A 194 10.69 10.97 2.18
CA ALA A 194 10.18 12.00 3.08
C ALA A 194 11.32 12.67 3.89
N PHE A 195 12.29 11.88 4.36
CA PHE A 195 13.49 12.39 5.03
C PHE A 195 14.35 13.24 4.07
N LEU A 196 14.62 12.76 2.85
CA LEU A 196 15.45 13.47 1.87
C LEU A 196 14.84 14.81 1.45
N MET A 197 13.51 14.89 1.35
CA MET A 197 12.79 16.15 1.14
C MET A 197 13.10 17.17 2.24
N VAL A 198 12.96 16.78 3.51
CA VAL A 198 13.26 17.65 4.68
C VAL A 198 14.74 17.99 4.74
N TYR A 199 15.62 17.01 4.52
CA TYR A 199 17.07 17.20 4.52
C TYR A 199 17.51 18.26 3.52
N ASN A 200 16.99 18.22 2.29
CA ASN A 200 17.33 19.18 1.24
C ASN A 200 16.70 20.57 1.45
N ALA A 201 15.51 20.65 2.03
CA ALA A 201 14.93 21.93 2.46
C ALA A 201 15.80 22.60 3.55
N ILE A 202 16.30 21.83 4.53
CA ILE A 202 17.23 22.34 5.56
C ILE A 202 18.53 22.87 4.94
N LYS A 203 19.05 22.21 3.91
CA LYS A 203 20.25 22.67 3.18
C LYS A 203 20.02 23.89 2.29
N GLY A 204 18.76 24.27 2.07
CA GLY A 204 18.38 25.34 1.15
C GLY A 204 18.41 24.94 -0.32
N ASN A 205 18.43 23.63 -0.61
CA ASN A 205 18.40 23.09 -1.97
C ASN A 205 16.98 23.06 -2.52
N TYR A 206 15.97 22.86 -1.66
CA TYR A 206 14.55 22.91 -2.02
C TYR A 206 13.94 24.18 -1.44
N THR A 207 13.50 25.09 -2.32
CA THR A 207 12.95 26.42 -1.99
C THR A 207 11.52 26.54 -2.51
N ASP A 208 10.87 27.69 -2.25
CA ASP A 208 9.54 28.02 -2.78
C ASP A 208 8.44 27.03 -2.37
N ILE A 209 8.52 26.49 -1.15
CA ILE A 209 7.63 25.46 -0.61
C ILE A 209 6.17 25.95 -0.49
N ALA A 210 5.95 27.19 -0.04
CA ALA A 210 4.61 27.73 0.14
C ALA A 210 3.80 27.72 -1.16
N GLY A 211 2.61 27.12 -1.10
CA GLY A 211 1.72 26.94 -2.25
C GLY A 211 2.12 25.82 -3.21
N ASN A 212 3.28 25.19 -3.02
CA ASN A 212 3.89 24.23 -3.95
C ASN A 212 4.37 22.96 -3.25
N PHE A 213 3.69 22.53 -2.16
CA PHE A 213 4.01 21.21 -1.59
C PHE A 213 3.82 20.13 -2.65
N VAL A 214 4.60 19.06 -2.56
CA VAL A 214 4.61 17.99 -3.57
C VAL A 214 4.00 16.70 -3.03
N ASP A 215 3.25 16.00 -3.89
CA ASP A 215 2.81 14.64 -3.65
C ASP A 215 3.70 13.70 -4.46
N VAL A 216 4.44 12.84 -3.76
CA VAL A 216 5.36 11.85 -4.35
C VAL A 216 4.65 10.50 -4.35
N GLU A 217 4.07 10.14 -5.49
CA GLU A 217 3.43 8.84 -5.67
C GLU A 217 4.48 7.71 -5.73
N PHE A 218 4.67 6.99 -4.64
CA PHE A 218 5.61 5.87 -4.53
C PHE A 218 4.97 4.57 -5.05
N PRO A 219 5.70 3.74 -5.81
CA PRO A 219 5.12 2.53 -6.36
C PRO A 219 4.96 1.43 -5.29
N TYR A 220 3.82 0.75 -5.31
CA TYR A 220 3.70 -0.58 -4.71
C TYR A 220 4.47 -1.60 -5.56
N LEU A 221 5.12 -2.54 -4.88
CA LEU A 221 5.52 -3.81 -5.47
C LEU A 221 4.38 -4.81 -5.32
N TYR A 222 4.29 -5.76 -6.23
CA TYR A 222 3.30 -6.82 -6.23
C TYR A 222 3.99 -8.17 -6.32
N VAL A 223 3.69 -9.06 -5.39
CA VAL A 223 4.28 -10.40 -5.30
C VAL A 223 3.14 -11.40 -5.24
N SER A 224 3.05 -12.29 -6.23
CA SER A 224 1.88 -13.18 -6.40
C SER A 224 2.23 -14.66 -6.58
N SER A 225 3.52 -14.97 -6.47
CA SER A 225 4.10 -16.30 -6.63
C SER A 225 5.41 -16.45 -5.84
N PRO A 226 5.85 -17.68 -5.52
CA PRO A 226 7.17 -17.92 -4.94
C PRO A 226 8.30 -17.33 -5.78
N GLU A 227 8.21 -17.40 -7.11
CA GLU A 227 9.21 -16.83 -8.01
C GLU A 227 9.28 -15.29 -7.93
N ASP A 228 8.14 -14.61 -7.81
CA ASP A 228 8.11 -13.16 -7.58
C ASP A 228 8.77 -12.83 -6.23
N TYR A 229 8.51 -13.65 -5.21
CA TYR A 229 9.04 -13.45 -3.86
C TYR A 229 10.55 -13.64 -3.81
N GLU A 230 11.13 -14.64 -4.50
CA GLU A 230 12.59 -14.83 -4.55
C GLU A 230 13.31 -13.56 -5.04
N ALA A 231 12.74 -12.88 -6.03
CA ALA A 231 13.32 -11.64 -6.54
C ALA A 231 13.18 -10.49 -5.54
N TYR A 232 12.00 -10.35 -4.92
CA TYR A 232 11.79 -9.38 -3.85
C TYR A 232 12.75 -9.62 -2.67
N GLU A 233 12.82 -10.84 -2.14
CA GLU A 233 13.65 -11.22 -1.01
C GLU A 233 15.11 -10.84 -1.27
N LYS A 234 15.63 -11.22 -2.43
CA LYS A 234 17.02 -10.95 -2.81
C LYS A 234 17.36 -9.47 -2.89
N TYR A 235 16.44 -8.61 -3.34
CA TYR A 235 16.74 -7.21 -3.64
C TYR A 235 16.19 -6.19 -2.63
N PHE A 236 15.30 -6.62 -1.73
CA PHE A 236 14.64 -5.76 -0.74
C PHE A 236 14.72 -6.28 0.70
N VAL A 237 15.00 -7.57 0.92
CA VAL A 237 15.11 -8.17 2.26
C VAL A 237 16.56 -8.52 2.60
N ASP A 238 17.21 -9.34 1.79
CA ASP A 238 18.62 -9.74 1.96
C ASP A 238 19.58 -8.54 1.83
N GLN A 239 19.17 -7.55 1.03
CA GLN A 239 19.81 -6.25 0.92
C GLN A 239 18.74 -5.15 0.78
N LEU A 240 19.14 -3.91 1.02
CA LEU A 240 18.28 -2.76 0.77
C LEU A 240 18.27 -2.40 -0.72
N PRO A 241 17.17 -1.82 -1.24
CA PRO A 241 17.05 -1.45 -2.65
C PRO A 241 18.02 -0.34 -3.09
N TYR A 242 18.63 0.38 -2.15
CA TYR A 242 19.65 1.40 -2.40
C TYR A 242 20.90 1.17 -1.56
N THR A 243 22.07 1.38 -2.17
CA THR A 243 23.34 1.44 -1.45
C THR A 243 23.50 2.77 -0.71
N ASN A 244 24.52 2.87 0.15
CA ASN A 244 24.82 4.14 0.83
C ASN A 244 25.24 5.22 -0.16
N GLU A 245 26.02 4.86 -1.18
CA GLU A 245 26.45 5.76 -2.26
C GLU A 245 25.25 6.28 -3.05
N GLU A 246 24.30 5.40 -3.39
CA GLU A 246 23.07 5.82 -4.08
C GLU A 246 22.22 6.74 -3.22
N ILE A 247 22.09 6.48 -1.92
CA ILE A 247 21.37 7.39 -1.01
C ILE A 247 22.03 8.77 -0.99
N VAL A 248 23.37 8.84 -1.00
CA VAL A 248 24.09 10.12 -1.09
C VAL A 248 23.81 10.80 -2.43
N GLU A 249 23.87 10.08 -3.55
CA GLU A 249 23.56 10.62 -4.87
C GLU A 249 22.12 11.15 -4.96
N ILE A 250 21.13 10.40 -4.46
CA ILE A 250 19.73 10.85 -4.39
C ILE A 250 19.61 12.12 -3.53
N SER A 251 20.38 12.22 -2.44
CA SER A 251 20.37 13.41 -1.58
C SER A 251 20.89 14.68 -2.26
N GLU A 252 21.59 14.56 -3.39
CA GLU A 252 22.11 15.68 -4.18
C GLU A 252 21.23 16.05 -5.38
N MET A 253 20.16 15.28 -5.64
CA MET A 253 19.25 15.49 -6.75
C MET A 253 18.37 16.74 -6.58
N SER A 254 17.94 17.31 -7.71
CA SER A 254 16.82 18.26 -7.72
C SER A 254 15.55 17.59 -7.19
N LEU A 255 14.57 18.38 -6.73
CA LEU A 255 13.31 17.81 -6.24
C LEU A 255 12.61 16.99 -7.33
N GLU A 256 12.61 17.48 -8.57
CA GLU A 256 12.03 16.79 -9.73
C GLU A 256 12.72 15.44 -9.99
N ASP A 257 14.05 15.42 -10.05
CA ASP A 257 14.82 14.19 -10.29
C ASP A 257 14.66 13.18 -9.14
N MET A 258 14.58 13.68 -7.89
CA MET A 258 14.33 12.83 -6.72
C MET A 258 12.95 12.18 -6.80
N ILE A 259 11.92 12.93 -7.22
CA ILE A 259 10.55 12.40 -7.39
C ILE A 259 10.56 11.32 -8.48
N ALA A 260 11.19 11.59 -9.62
CA ALA A 260 11.32 10.62 -10.70
C ALA A 260 12.06 9.34 -10.25
N LYS A 261 13.10 9.48 -9.42
CA LYS A 261 13.84 8.34 -8.85
C LYS A 261 13.01 7.53 -7.85
N ALA A 262 12.17 8.19 -7.06
CA ALA A 262 11.23 7.53 -6.15
C ALA A 262 10.20 6.71 -6.94
N GLN A 263 9.60 7.32 -7.96
CA GLN A 263 8.58 6.72 -8.82
C GLN A 263 9.08 5.54 -9.66
N SER A 264 10.39 5.47 -9.93
CA SER A 264 10.98 4.41 -10.75
C SER A 264 11.37 3.15 -10.00
N LEU A 265 11.19 3.08 -8.67
CA LEU A 265 11.63 1.91 -7.92
C LEU A 265 10.79 0.68 -8.29
N SER A 266 11.46 -0.38 -8.69
CA SER A 266 10.87 -1.69 -8.92
C SER A 266 11.87 -2.79 -8.59
N ILE A 267 11.44 -4.05 -8.62
CA ILE A 267 12.33 -5.20 -8.49
C ILE A 267 13.35 -5.21 -9.64
N GLU A 268 12.93 -4.90 -10.85
CA GLU A 268 13.80 -4.81 -12.03
C GLU A 268 14.81 -3.68 -11.92
N ASP A 269 14.42 -2.50 -11.41
CA ASP A 269 15.37 -1.40 -11.15
C ASP A 269 16.42 -1.82 -10.13
N ALA A 270 16.00 -2.35 -8.98
CA ALA A 270 16.92 -2.80 -7.94
C ALA A 270 17.87 -3.89 -8.45
N ALA A 271 17.34 -4.87 -9.20
CA ALA A 271 18.13 -5.93 -9.81
C ALA A 271 19.14 -5.42 -10.84
N ALA A 272 18.76 -4.43 -11.65
CA ALA A 272 19.63 -3.85 -12.67
C ALA A 272 20.79 -3.04 -12.08
N ARG A 273 20.63 -2.52 -10.86
CA ARG A 273 21.66 -1.75 -10.14
C ARG A 273 22.53 -2.62 -9.22
N ALA A 274 21.99 -3.72 -8.69
CA ALA A 274 22.69 -4.59 -7.76
C ALA A 274 24.06 -5.08 -8.31
N GLY A 275 25.10 -4.94 -7.49
CA GLY A 275 26.46 -5.40 -7.81
C GLY A 275 27.28 -4.52 -8.77
N LYS A 276 26.79 -3.30 -9.04
CA LYS A 276 27.55 -2.23 -9.73
C LYS A 276 28.07 -1.23 -8.71
#